data_AF-A0A0D2ECX7-F1
#
_entry.id   AF-A0A0D2ECX7-F1
#
_cell.length_a   1.000
_cell.length_b   1.000
_cell.length_c   1.000
_cell.angle_alpha   90.00
_cell.angle_beta   90.00
_cell.angle_gamma   90.00
#
_symmetry.space_group_name_H-M   'P 1'
#
loop_
_entity.id
_entity.type
_entity.pdbx_description
1 polymer ?
#
loop_
_entity_poly.entity_id
_entity_poly.type
_entity_poly.pdbx_seq_one_letter_code
_entity_poly.pdbx_strand_id
1 'polypeptide(L)'
;MSTTKPKAHANPNTLPLPDRHPLQRLRAPSRDLSAALHALGLASFTYSYHWLHTHPNDINSAYGWHFQYLTIIGLTLATLTFLLGLLADVSLNPRIFAAKNTLSMCAAPLELLVSLLYWGLRLVDPALVVPPEFELPMGADLSFHAAPAVFLLLDLLAFSPPWGITVLPSLGVSCAIALAYWFWIELCYSYNGFYPYPLFALLGSVQRMGVFASSAVLMAWNTVVLKWLYGRVNGVEGRSRGKR
;
A
#
# COMPACT_ATOMS: atom_id res chain seq x y z
N MET A 1 25.72 36.63 50.91
CA MET A 1 25.28 36.74 49.50
C MET A 1 24.71 35.40 49.08
N SER A 2 23.38 35.26 49.05
CA SER A 2 22.68 34.06 48.58
C SER A 2 22.08 34.36 47.22
N THR A 3 22.55 33.69 46.17
CA THR A 3 22.10 33.88 44.79
C THR A 3 21.02 32.86 44.46
N THR A 4 19.75 33.23 44.66
CA THR A 4 18.61 32.47 44.16
C THR A 4 18.50 32.67 42.65
N LYS A 5 18.79 31.62 41.87
CA LYS A 5 18.48 31.58 40.43
C LYS A 5 16.95 31.67 40.22
N PRO A 6 16.47 32.46 39.25
CA PRO A 6 15.04 32.50 38.94
C PRO A 6 14.59 31.18 38.30
N LYS A 7 13.50 30.61 38.81
CA LYS A 7 12.80 29.49 38.18
C LYS A 7 12.16 30.01 36.89
N ALA A 8 12.48 29.37 35.76
CA ALA A 8 11.82 29.64 34.48
C ALA A 8 10.31 29.38 34.62
N HIS A 9 9.50 30.40 34.33
CA HIS A 9 8.06 30.27 34.25
C HIS A 9 7.70 29.47 32.99
N ALA A 10 7.31 28.21 33.16
CA ALA A 10 6.69 27.42 32.10
C ALA A 10 5.33 28.06 31.75
N ASN A 11 5.10 28.31 30.46
CA ASN A 11 3.84 28.85 29.96
C ASN A 11 2.71 27.82 30.20
N PRO A 12 1.66 28.14 30.99
CA PRO A 12 0.59 27.20 31.31
C PRO A 12 -0.29 26.82 30.10
N ASN A 13 -0.12 27.46 28.94
CA ASN A 13 -0.92 27.22 27.74
C ASN A 13 -0.23 26.34 26.68
N THR A 14 0.97 25.82 26.93
CA THR A 14 1.56 24.80 26.06
C THR A 14 1.26 23.41 26.63
N LEU A 15 0.05 22.90 26.37
CA LEU A 15 -0.15 21.45 26.44
C LEU A 15 0.87 20.81 25.48
N PRO A 16 1.70 19.85 25.92
CA PRO A 16 2.56 19.12 25.00
C PRO A 16 1.67 18.53 23.90
N LEU A 17 2.02 18.79 22.63
CA LEU A 17 1.40 18.06 21.54
C LEU A 17 1.58 16.56 21.85
N PRO A 18 0.51 15.76 21.92
CA PRO A 18 0.65 14.38 22.32
C PRO A 18 1.55 13.66 21.31
N ASP A 19 2.65 13.07 21.80
CA ASP A 19 3.65 12.30 21.03
C ASP A 19 3.06 11.12 20.23
N ARG A 20 1.77 10.82 20.40
CA ARG A 20 1.08 9.67 19.81
C ARG A 20 -0.39 10.01 19.54
N HIS A 21 -0.92 9.58 18.39
CA HIS A 21 -2.37 9.61 18.17
C HIS A 21 -3.07 8.69 19.20
N PRO A 22 -4.18 9.09 19.85
CA PRO A 22 -4.80 8.30 20.92
C PRO A 22 -5.15 6.87 20.52
N LEU A 23 -5.57 6.67 19.27
CA LEU A 23 -5.90 5.36 18.70
C LEU A 23 -4.67 4.53 18.29
N GLN A 24 -3.47 5.08 18.25
CA GLN A 24 -2.31 4.32 17.79
C GLN A 24 -1.82 3.35 18.86
N ARG A 25 -1.69 2.07 18.54
CA ARG A 25 -1.24 1.02 19.49
C ARG A 25 0.19 1.22 19.94
N LEU A 26 1.11 1.26 18.98
CA LEU A 26 2.53 1.51 19.22
C LEU A 26 2.83 2.97 18.88
N ARG A 27 3.83 3.57 19.53
CA ARG A 27 4.31 4.88 19.06
C ARG A 27 4.78 4.69 17.63
N ALA A 28 4.34 5.57 16.73
CA ALA A 28 5.08 5.76 15.50
C ALA A 28 5.43 7.24 15.32
N PRO A 29 6.68 7.51 14.93
CA PRO A 29 7.74 6.52 14.72
C PRO A 29 8.25 5.91 16.06
N SER A 30 8.15 4.58 16.24
CA SER A 30 8.91 3.86 17.27
C SER A 30 10.16 3.40 16.55
N ARG A 31 11.31 3.95 16.97
CA ARG A 31 12.54 3.85 16.17
C ARG A 31 12.89 2.42 15.81
N ASP A 32 12.69 1.47 16.70
CA ASP A 32 13.25 0.13 16.50
C ASP A 32 12.27 -0.81 15.79
N LEU A 33 11.04 -0.95 16.29
CA LEU A 33 10.06 -1.89 15.73
C LEU A 33 9.46 -1.42 14.39
N SER A 34 9.16 -0.13 14.25
CA SER A 34 8.69 0.45 12.99
C SER A 34 9.78 0.37 11.93
N ALA A 35 11.02 0.76 12.26
CA ALA A 35 12.13 0.67 11.32
C ALA A 35 12.44 -0.77 10.93
N ALA A 36 12.35 -1.72 11.87
CA ALA A 36 12.53 -3.14 11.56
C ALA A 36 11.47 -3.63 10.57
N LEU A 37 10.19 -3.27 10.77
CA LEU A 37 9.14 -3.62 9.81
C LEU A 37 9.42 -3.01 8.43
N HIS A 38 9.76 -1.72 8.37
CA HIS A 38 10.05 -1.06 7.10
C HIS A 38 11.29 -1.64 6.40
N ALA A 39 12.35 -1.95 7.14
CA ALA A 39 13.56 -2.58 6.60
C ALA A 39 13.28 -4.00 6.08
N LEU A 40 12.52 -4.81 6.82
CA LEU A 40 12.12 -6.15 6.39
C LEU A 40 11.23 -6.11 5.14
N GLY A 41 10.28 -5.18 5.08
CA GLY A 41 9.46 -4.97 3.90
C GLY A 41 10.29 -4.55 2.69
N LEU A 42 11.22 -3.59 2.85
CA LEU A 42 12.13 -3.19 1.76
C LEU A 42 13.02 -4.32 1.28
N ALA A 43 13.52 -5.17 2.18
CA ALA A 43 14.27 -6.37 1.81
C ALA A 43 13.41 -7.33 0.98
N SER A 44 12.16 -7.58 1.41
CA SER A 44 11.19 -8.39 0.66
C SER A 44 10.89 -7.81 -0.72
N PHE A 45 10.71 -6.49 -0.83
CA PHE A 45 10.38 -5.85 -2.11
C PHE A 45 11.58 -5.80 -3.05
N THR A 46 12.78 -5.62 -2.50
CA THR A 46 14.04 -5.69 -3.24
C THR A 46 14.29 -7.10 -3.77
N TYR A 47 13.94 -8.14 -3.01
CA TYR A 47 13.96 -9.52 -3.52
C TYR A 47 13.05 -9.67 -4.76
N SER A 48 11.83 -9.12 -4.75
CA SER A 48 10.94 -9.11 -5.90
C SER A 48 11.55 -8.39 -7.12
N TYR A 49 12.14 -7.21 -6.96
CA TYR A 49 12.83 -6.54 -8.08
C TYR A 49 14.07 -7.29 -8.56
N HIS A 50 14.85 -7.87 -7.65
CA HIS A 50 16.00 -8.70 -7.97
C HIS A 50 15.57 -9.92 -8.81
N TRP A 51 14.42 -10.53 -8.50
CA TRP A 51 13.83 -11.62 -9.28
C TRP A 51 13.58 -11.20 -10.74
N LEU A 52 12.97 -10.04 -10.98
CA LEU A 52 12.69 -9.53 -12.34
C LEU A 52 13.96 -9.34 -13.19
N HIS A 53 15.07 -9.01 -12.55
CA HIS A 53 16.36 -8.85 -13.23
C HIS A 53 17.09 -10.17 -13.46
N THR A 54 16.99 -11.12 -12.53
CA THR A 54 17.71 -12.40 -12.59
C THR A 54 16.97 -13.48 -13.35
N HIS A 55 15.68 -13.30 -13.61
CA HIS A 55 14.83 -14.22 -14.38
C HIS A 55 14.18 -13.47 -15.56
N PRO A 56 14.98 -13.01 -16.55
CA PRO A 56 14.44 -12.26 -17.67
C PRO A 56 13.51 -13.13 -18.53
N ASN A 57 12.45 -12.51 -19.04
CA ASN A 57 11.52 -13.10 -20.01
C ASN A 57 11.17 -12.07 -21.09
N ASP A 58 10.24 -12.40 -21.99
CA ASP A 58 9.88 -11.54 -23.12
C ASP A 58 9.36 -10.15 -22.69
N ILE A 59 8.82 -10.02 -21.48
CA ILE A 59 8.38 -8.74 -20.91
C ILE A 59 9.56 -7.78 -20.68
N ASN A 60 10.78 -8.29 -20.44
CA ASN A 60 11.97 -7.44 -20.26
C ASN A 60 12.28 -6.61 -21.52
N SER A 61 11.82 -7.04 -22.69
CA SER A 61 12.00 -6.35 -23.97
C SER A 61 10.75 -5.59 -24.43
N ALA A 62 9.64 -5.68 -23.69
CA ALA A 62 8.37 -5.05 -24.05
C ALA A 62 8.29 -3.58 -23.61
N TYR A 63 7.48 -2.78 -24.31
CA TYR A 63 7.19 -1.40 -23.93
C TYR A 63 6.53 -1.35 -22.55
N GLY A 64 7.00 -0.44 -21.70
CA GLY A 64 6.58 -0.35 -20.31
C GLY A 64 7.27 -1.34 -19.37
N TRP A 65 8.17 -2.20 -19.88
CA TRP A 65 8.88 -3.22 -19.08
C TRP A 65 7.88 -4.03 -18.24
N HIS A 66 8.26 -4.44 -17.03
CA HIS A 66 7.34 -5.09 -16.09
C HIS A 66 6.30 -4.13 -15.47
N PHE A 67 6.37 -2.81 -15.72
CA PHE A 67 5.36 -1.85 -15.24
C PHE A 67 4.02 -1.93 -16.01
N GLN A 68 3.90 -2.82 -16.99
CA GLN A 68 2.61 -3.21 -17.55
C GLN A 68 1.73 -3.90 -16.50
N TYR A 69 2.34 -4.61 -15.56
CA TYR A 69 1.65 -5.30 -14.48
C TYR A 69 1.31 -4.34 -13.34
N LEU A 70 0.03 -4.33 -12.95
CA LEU A 70 -0.46 -3.60 -11.78
C LEU A 70 0.27 -4.05 -10.51
N THR A 71 0.66 -5.33 -10.42
CA THR A 71 1.50 -5.86 -9.34
C THR A 71 2.80 -5.09 -9.17
N ILE A 72 3.48 -4.72 -10.26
CA ILE A 72 4.77 -4.02 -10.19
C ILE A 72 4.58 -2.52 -9.91
N ILE A 73 3.50 -1.92 -10.43
CA ILE A 73 3.11 -0.56 -10.06
C ILE A 73 2.79 -0.47 -8.56
N GLY A 74 2.00 -1.42 -8.04
CA GLY A 74 1.70 -1.54 -6.62
C GLY A 74 2.97 -1.71 -5.81
N LEU A 75 3.82 -2.68 -6.16
CA LEU A 75 5.07 -2.98 -5.47
C LEU A 75 5.96 -1.73 -5.37
N THR A 76 5.94 -0.90 -6.41
CA THR A 76 6.66 0.38 -6.43
C THR A 76 6.09 1.37 -5.42
N LEU A 77 4.76 1.51 -5.35
CA LEU A 77 4.12 2.34 -4.33
C LEU A 77 4.36 1.83 -2.92
N ALA A 78 4.33 0.50 -2.71
CA ALA A 78 4.66 -0.13 -1.44
C ALA A 78 6.12 0.15 -1.04
N THR A 79 7.05 0.02 -1.98
CA THR A 79 8.49 0.30 -1.80
C THR A 79 8.72 1.75 -1.43
N LEU A 80 8.13 2.70 -2.15
CA LEU A 80 8.22 4.12 -1.83
C LEU A 80 7.61 4.44 -0.45
N THR A 81 6.47 3.80 -0.11
CA THR A 81 5.83 3.97 1.20
C THR A 81 6.74 3.51 2.32
N PHE A 82 7.35 2.33 2.17
CA PHE A 82 8.25 1.75 3.17
C PHE A 82 9.59 2.49 3.25
N LEU A 83 10.09 3.01 2.12
CA LEU A 83 11.28 3.87 2.10
C LEU A 83 11.03 5.16 2.89
N LEU A 84 9.90 5.84 2.64
CA LEU A 84 9.51 7.02 3.41
C LEU A 84 9.29 6.66 4.89
N GLY A 85 8.73 5.49 5.19
CA GLY A 85 8.58 4.97 6.54
C GLY A 85 9.92 4.84 7.27
N LEU A 86 10.88 4.12 6.67
CA LEU A 86 12.21 3.95 7.23
C LEU A 86 12.94 5.30 7.41
N LEU A 87 12.85 6.19 6.42
CA LEU A 87 13.41 7.54 6.52
C LEU A 87 12.77 8.34 7.66
N ALA A 88 11.45 8.24 7.86
CA ALA A 88 10.76 8.87 8.97
C ALA A 88 11.20 8.30 10.33
N ASP A 89 11.41 6.98 10.43
CA ASP A 89 11.85 6.33 11.67
C ASP A 89 13.27 6.73 12.07
N VAL A 90 14.18 6.86 11.09
CA VAL A 90 15.58 7.25 11.34
C VAL A 90 15.70 8.75 11.63
N SER A 91 15.04 9.59 10.82
CA SER A 91 15.16 11.06 10.89
C SER A 91 14.23 11.72 11.90
N LEU A 92 13.17 11.03 12.34
CA LEU A 92 12.07 11.57 13.15
C LEU A 92 11.39 12.79 12.51
N ASN A 93 11.45 12.91 11.18
CA ASN A 93 10.88 14.06 10.46
C ASN A 93 9.36 13.87 10.26
N PRO A 94 8.51 14.73 10.86
CA PRO A 94 7.06 14.60 10.78
C PRO A 94 6.52 14.80 9.35
N ARG A 95 7.22 15.54 8.48
CA ARG A 95 6.80 15.73 7.09
C ARG A 95 6.99 14.46 6.25
N ILE A 96 8.08 13.74 6.48
CA ILE A 96 8.35 12.45 5.83
C ILE A 96 7.32 11.42 6.32
N PHE A 97 7.03 11.40 7.62
CA PHE A 97 5.98 10.55 8.19
C PHE A 97 4.60 10.86 7.59
N ALA A 98 4.25 12.14 7.43
CA ALA A 98 3.01 12.54 6.77
C ALA A 98 2.97 12.07 5.31
N ALA A 99 4.06 12.24 4.55
CA ALA A 99 4.16 11.78 3.16
C ALA A 99 3.99 10.26 3.05
N LYS A 100 4.63 9.47 3.92
CA LYS A 100 4.44 8.02 4.03
C LYS A 100 2.97 7.67 4.23
N ASN A 101 2.30 8.33 5.18
CA ASN A 101 0.90 8.04 5.48
C ASN A 101 -0.03 8.42 4.33
N THR A 102 0.22 9.53 3.64
CA THR A 102 -0.52 9.88 2.42
C THR A 102 -0.35 8.83 1.33
N LEU A 103 0.89 8.36 1.11
CA LEU A 103 1.15 7.34 0.09
C LEU A 103 0.50 5.99 0.45
N SER A 104 0.49 5.64 1.74
CA SER A 104 -0.14 4.41 2.24
C SER A 104 -1.64 4.33 1.94
N MET A 105 -2.33 5.48 1.86
CA MET A 105 -3.77 5.53 1.52
C MET A 105 -4.07 5.04 0.11
N CYS A 106 -3.07 5.04 -0.78
CA CYS A 106 -3.17 4.46 -2.13
C CYS A 106 -2.55 3.06 -2.16
N ALA A 107 -1.34 2.91 -1.60
CA ALA A 107 -0.57 1.67 -1.69
C ALA A 107 -1.28 0.48 -1.02
N ALA A 108 -1.77 0.64 0.21
CA ALA A 108 -2.38 -0.46 0.96
C ALA A 108 -3.68 -1.01 0.33
N PRO A 109 -4.68 -0.18 -0.06
CA PRO A 109 -5.86 -0.72 -0.73
C PRO A 109 -5.56 -1.27 -2.13
N LEU A 110 -4.56 -0.74 -2.83
CA LEU A 110 -4.13 -1.25 -4.13
C LEU A 110 -3.45 -2.62 -4.00
N GLU A 111 -2.57 -2.80 -3.03
CA GLU A 111 -1.90 -4.09 -2.80
C GLU A 111 -2.87 -5.17 -2.33
N LEU A 112 -3.87 -4.82 -1.51
CA LEU A 112 -4.97 -5.73 -1.22
C LEU A 112 -5.78 -6.08 -2.47
N LEU A 113 -6.05 -5.11 -3.34
CA LEU A 113 -6.74 -5.36 -4.61
C LEU A 113 -5.93 -6.35 -5.47
N VAL A 114 -4.64 -6.09 -5.67
CA VAL A 114 -3.73 -6.96 -6.42
C VAL A 114 -3.75 -8.38 -5.84
N SER A 115 -3.59 -8.52 -4.52
CA SER A 115 -3.59 -9.82 -3.85
C SER A 115 -4.93 -10.56 -4.06
N LEU A 116 -6.06 -9.88 -3.86
CA LEU A 116 -7.39 -10.47 -3.99
C LEU A 116 -7.69 -10.88 -5.43
N LEU A 117 -7.36 -10.04 -6.41
CA LEU A 117 -7.55 -10.35 -7.82
C LEU A 117 -6.65 -11.50 -8.26
N TYR A 118 -5.37 -11.47 -7.90
CA TYR A 118 -4.41 -12.48 -8.30
C TYR A 118 -4.79 -13.88 -7.77
N TRP A 119 -4.93 -14.01 -6.45
CA TRP A 119 -5.25 -15.30 -5.84
C TRP A 119 -6.68 -15.73 -6.16
N GLY A 120 -7.62 -14.79 -6.25
CA GLY A 120 -9.00 -15.07 -6.65
C GLY A 120 -9.10 -15.63 -8.07
N LEU A 121 -8.41 -15.03 -9.04
CA LEU A 121 -8.35 -15.54 -10.42
C LEU A 121 -7.61 -16.88 -10.48
N ARG A 122 -6.47 -17.03 -9.79
CA ARG A 122 -5.74 -18.31 -9.74
C ARG A 122 -6.57 -19.46 -9.17
N LEU A 123 -7.44 -19.21 -8.20
CA LEU A 123 -8.32 -20.24 -7.64
C LEU A 123 -9.38 -20.72 -8.64
N VAL A 124 -9.75 -19.87 -9.60
CA VAL A 124 -10.71 -20.21 -10.66
C VAL A 124 -9.97 -20.90 -11.82
N ASP A 125 -8.97 -20.21 -12.38
CA ASP A 125 -8.10 -20.70 -13.44
C ASP A 125 -6.82 -19.85 -13.50
N PRO A 126 -5.63 -20.41 -13.17
CA PRO A 126 -4.35 -19.71 -13.23
C PRO A 126 -4.05 -19.06 -14.59
N ALA A 127 -4.50 -19.67 -15.68
CA ALA A 127 -4.25 -19.20 -17.03
C ALA A 127 -4.92 -17.85 -17.33
N LEU A 128 -5.84 -17.38 -16.48
CA LEU A 128 -6.46 -16.06 -16.61
C LEU A 128 -5.49 -14.92 -16.25
N VAL A 129 -4.52 -15.17 -15.38
CA VAL A 129 -3.65 -14.13 -14.81
C VAL A 129 -2.17 -14.34 -15.12
N VAL A 130 -1.72 -15.59 -15.20
CA VAL A 130 -0.32 -15.93 -15.51
C VAL A 130 -0.31 -16.93 -16.67
N PRO A 131 0.34 -16.60 -17.80
CA PRO A 131 0.61 -17.58 -18.85
C PRO A 131 1.42 -18.77 -18.30
N PRO A 132 1.18 -20.01 -18.75
CA PRO A 132 1.90 -21.19 -18.26
C PRO A 132 3.43 -21.06 -18.30
N GLU A 133 3.96 -20.36 -19.30
CA GLU A 133 5.38 -20.08 -19.49
C GLU A 133 5.98 -19.10 -18.48
N PHE A 134 5.16 -18.33 -17.76
CA PHE A 134 5.56 -17.35 -16.76
C PHE A 134 5.17 -17.76 -15.34
N GLU A 135 4.85 -19.04 -15.14
CA GLU A 135 4.55 -19.59 -13.82
C GLU A 135 5.70 -19.36 -12.83
N LEU A 136 5.35 -18.80 -11.66
CA LEU A 136 6.31 -18.42 -10.65
C LEU A 136 6.47 -19.52 -9.61
N PRO A 137 7.69 -19.80 -9.12
CA PRO A 137 7.84 -20.61 -7.92
C PRO A 137 7.21 -19.88 -6.73
N MET A 138 6.60 -20.65 -5.83
CA MET A 138 5.78 -20.13 -4.72
C MET A 138 6.44 -19.00 -3.91
N GLY A 139 7.76 -19.06 -3.68
CA GLY A 139 8.48 -18.02 -2.95
C GLY A 139 8.49 -16.66 -3.66
N ALA A 140 8.72 -16.67 -4.98
CA ALA A 140 8.61 -15.45 -5.80
C ALA A 140 7.15 -15.01 -5.91
N ASP A 141 6.23 -15.96 -6.09
CA ASP A 141 4.82 -15.65 -6.22
C ASP A 141 4.26 -14.91 -4.98
N LEU A 142 4.54 -15.43 -3.79
CA LEU A 142 4.19 -14.78 -2.52
C LEU A 142 4.87 -13.41 -2.36
N SER A 143 6.12 -13.25 -2.82
CA SER A 143 6.84 -11.98 -2.67
C SER A 143 6.27 -10.87 -3.56
N PHE A 144 5.66 -11.21 -4.70
CA PHE A 144 4.97 -10.26 -5.57
C PHE A 144 3.52 -10.02 -5.13
N HIS A 145 2.77 -11.07 -4.82
CA HIS A 145 1.30 -11.01 -4.76
C HIS A 145 0.70 -11.12 -3.34
N ALA A 146 1.52 -11.26 -2.30
CA ALA A 146 1.03 -11.33 -0.92
C ALA A 146 1.84 -10.46 0.05
N ALA A 147 3.17 -10.52 -0.04
CA ALA A 147 4.04 -9.84 0.91
C ALA A 147 3.78 -8.32 0.99
N PRO A 148 3.64 -7.54 -0.12
CA PRO A 148 3.41 -6.11 -0.04
C PRO A 148 2.13 -5.74 0.70
N ALA A 149 1.03 -6.46 0.43
CA ALA A 149 -0.24 -6.27 1.14
C ALA A 149 -0.13 -6.57 2.64
N VAL A 150 0.55 -7.66 3.00
CA VAL A 150 0.77 -8.05 4.41
C VAL A 150 1.60 -7.00 5.14
N PHE A 151 2.71 -6.56 4.54
CA PHE A 151 3.58 -5.54 5.14
C PHE A 151 2.84 -4.21 5.34
N LEU A 152 2.13 -3.72 4.32
CA LEU A 152 1.32 -2.49 4.42
C LEU A 152 0.18 -2.62 5.44
N LEU A 153 -0.43 -3.79 5.56
CA LEU A 153 -1.46 -4.05 6.57
C LEU A 153 -0.88 -4.00 7.99
N LEU A 154 0.26 -4.64 8.23
CA LEU A 154 0.95 -4.61 9.51
C LEU A 154 1.35 -3.19 9.89
N ASP A 155 1.91 -2.45 8.94
CA ASP A 155 2.28 -1.04 9.13
C ASP A 155 1.06 -0.16 9.45
N LEU A 156 -0.03 -0.33 8.71
CA LEU A 156 -1.28 0.39 8.97
C LEU A 156 -1.81 0.10 10.38
N LEU A 157 -1.89 -1.17 10.77
CA LEU A 157 -2.54 -1.57 12.02
C LEU A 157 -1.70 -1.29 13.27
N ALA A 158 -0.37 -1.39 13.17
CA ALA A 158 0.52 -1.27 14.32
C ALA A 158 1.19 0.09 14.44
N PHE A 159 1.54 0.72 13.31
CA PHE A 159 2.46 1.86 13.26
C PHE A 159 1.92 3.10 12.53
N SER A 160 0.69 3.08 11.99
CA SER A 160 0.13 4.26 11.33
C SER A 160 -1.02 4.89 12.15
N PRO A 161 -1.25 6.20 12.06
CA PRO A 161 -2.49 6.82 12.53
C PRO A 161 -3.68 6.34 11.68
N PRO A 162 -4.93 6.49 12.17
CA PRO A 162 -6.11 6.16 11.38
C PRO A 162 -6.16 7.01 10.11
N TRP A 163 -6.62 6.42 9.00
CA TRP A 163 -6.85 7.20 7.80
C TRP A 163 -8.08 8.11 7.92
N GLY A 164 -7.86 9.39 7.62
CA GLY A 164 -8.93 10.39 7.55
C GLY A 164 -9.79 10.31 6.29
N ILE A 165 -9.41 9.52 5.28
CA ILE A 165 -10.13 9.45 3.99
C ILE A 165 -11.54 8.88 4.18
N THR A 166 -12.56 9.58 3.67
CA THR A 166 -13.96 9.11 3.68
C THR A 166 -14.27 8.26 2.44
N VAL A 167 -15.46 7.65 2.39
CA VAL A 167 -15.83 6.70 1.32
C VAL A 167 -15.78 7.35 -0.07
N LEU A 168 -16.34 8.56 -0.22
CA LEU A 168 -16.43 9.21 -1.53
C LEU A 168 -15.05 9.60 -2.11
N PRO A 169 -14.15 10.26 -1.36
CA PRO A 169 -12.76 10.46 -1.79
C PRO A 169 -12.02 9.15 -2.06
N SER A 170 -12.26 8.09 -1.27
CA SER A 170 -11.66 6.77 -1.53
C SER A 170 -12.11 6.18 -2.86
N LEU A 171 -13.39 6.32 -3.21
CA LEU A 171 -13.90 5.92 -4.51
C LEU A 171 -13.28 6.77 -5.63
N GLY A 172 -13.19 8.09 -5.43
CA GLY A 172 -12.54 8.99 -6.39
C GLY A 172 -11.09 8.60 -6.69
N VAL A 173 -10.28 8.32 -5.65
CA VAL A 173 -8.91 7.83 -5.79
C VAL A 173 -8.87 6.49 -6.53
N SER A 174 -9.76 5.55 -6.17
CA SER A 174 -9.81 4.23 -6.79
C SER A 174 -10.17 4.31 -8.28
N CYS A 175 -11.15 5.16 -8.64
CA CYS A 175 -11.51 5.43 -10.04
C CYS A 175 -10.36 6.09 -10.80
N ALA A 176 -9.66 7.04 -10.20
CA ALA A 176 -8.52 7.70 -10.83
C ALA A 176 -7.39 6.70 -11.12
N ILE A 177 -7.07 5.81 -10.18
CA ILE A 177 -6.07 4.76 -10.36
C ILE A 177 -6.51 3.77 -11.45
N ALA A 178 -7.77 3.32 -11.42
CA ALA A 178 -8.30 2.40 -12.43
C ALA A 178 -8.27 3.00 -13.85
N LEU A 179 -8.66 4.27 -14.01
CA LEU A 179 -8.61 4.96 -15.30
C LEU A 179 -7.18 5.19 -15.78
N ALA A 180 -6.27 5.61 -14.88
CA ALA A 180 -4.86 5.79 -15.21
C ALA A 180 -4.22 4.47 -15.65
N TYR A 181 -4.50 3.38 -14.92
CA TYR A 181 -3.99 2.06 -15.28
C TYR A 181 -4.60 1.54 -16.57
N TRP A 182 -5.90 1.77 -16.80
CA TRP A 182 -6.52 1.40 -18.07
C TRP A 182 -5.85 2.11 -19.25
N PHE A 183 -5.69 3.43 -19.19
CA PHE A 183 -4.98 4.16 -20.24
C PHE A 183 -3.57 3.60 -20.45
N TRP A 184 -2.85 3.33 -19.36
CA TRP A 184 -1.50 2.78 -19.42
C TRP A 184 -1.43 1.41 -20.10
N ILE A 185 -2.35 0.47 -19.79
CA ILE A 185 -2.30 -0.86 -20.42
C ILE A 185 -2.68 -0.83 -21.89
N GLU A 186 -3.60 0.05 -22.32
CA GLU A 186 -3.96 0.19 -23.73
C GLU A 186 -2.80 0.81 -24.51
N LEU A 187 -2.08 1.75 -23.89
CA LEU A 187 -0.84 2.26 -24.45
C LEU A 187 0.19 1.13 -24.60
N CYS A 188 0.41 0.31 -23.58
CA CYS A 188 1.32 -0.83 -23.67
C CYS A 188 0.90 -1.82 -24.76
N TYR A 189 -0.40 -2.16 -24.83
CA TYR A 189 -0.96 -3.01 -25.88
C TYR A 189 -0.70 -2.44 -27.29
N SER A 190 -0.84 -1.12 -27.47
CA SER A 190 -0.62 -0.49 -28.79
C SER A 190 0.81 -0.63 -29.32
N TYR A 191 1.80 -0.77 -28.42
CA TYR A 191 3.20 -1.02 -28.81
C TYR A 191 3.57 -2.51 -28.84
N ASN A 192 3.03 -3.30 -27.91
CA ASN A 192 3.45 -4.67 -27.68
C ASN A 192 2.63 -5.70 -28.46
N GLY A 193 1.38 -5.38 -28.80
CA GLY A 193 0.44 -6.29 -29.44
C GLY A 193 -0.17 -7.36 -28.50
N PHE A 194 0.12 -7.30 -27.20
CA PHE A 194 -0.42 -8.21 -26.18
C PHE A 194 -0.73 -7.47 -24.88
N TYR A 195 -1.64 -8.04 -24.08
CA TYR A 195 -1.94 -7.54 -22.73
C TYR A 195 -1.08 -8.27 -21.69
N PRO A 196 -0.73 -7.63 -20.56
CA PRO A 196 0.03 -8.27 -19.49
C PRO A 196 -0.72 -9.45 -18.87
N TYR A 197 -2.06 -9.41 -18.85
CA TYR A 197 -2.90 -10.49 -18.34
C TYR A 197 -3.67 -11.17 -19.47
N PRO A 198 -3.62 -12.51 -19.58
CA PRO A 198 -4.37 -13.27 -20.58
C PRO A 198 -5.88 -12.97 -20.57
N LEU A 199 -6.46 -12.74 -19.38
CA LEU A 199 -7.87 -12.35 -19.23
C LEU A 199 -8.27 -11.22 -20.18
N PHE A 200 -7.44 -10.18 -20.34
CA PHE A 200 -7.80 -9.05 -21.19
C PHE A 200 -7.86 -9.41 -22.67
N ALA A 201 -7.07 -10.37 -23.15
CA ALA A 201 -7.16 -10.86 -24.53
C ALA A 201 -8.49 -11.60 -24.80
N LEU A 202 -9.11 -12.18 -23.77
CA LEU A 202 -10.39 -12.90 -23.88
C LEU A 202 -11.62 -11.98 -23.83
N LEU A 203 -11.46 -10.76 -23.33
CA LEU A 203 -12.56 -9.84 -23.08
C LEU A 203 -12.69 -8.79 -24.18
N GLY A 204 -13.93 -8.48 -24.57
CA GLY A 204 -14.24 -7.30 -25.37
C GLY A 204 -14.14 -6.00 -24.57
N SER A 205 -14.10 -4.84 -25.23
CA SER A 205 -13.88 -3.54 -24.59
C SER A 205 -14.87 -3.23 -23.46
N VAL A 206 -16.15 -3.55 -23.64
CA VAL A 206 -17.19 -3.33 -22.61
C VAL A 206 -16.97 -4.24 -21.39
N GLN A 207 -16.46 -5.45 -21.58
CA GLN A 207 -16.16 -6.35 -20.47
C GLN A 207 -14.91 -5.89 -19.71
N ARG A 208 -13.87 -5.41 -20.42
CA ARG A 208 -12.69 -4.80 -19.79
C ARG A 208 -13.08 -3.57 -18.97
N MET A 209 -13.95 -2.71 -19.49
CA MET A 209 -14.56 -1.61 -18.73
C MET A 209 -15.17 -2.10 -17.41
N GLY A 210 -15.94 -3.18 -17.47
CA GLY A 210 -16.52 -3.81 -16.29
C GLY A 210 -15.48 -4.29 -15.29
N VAL A 211 -14.37 -4.88 -15.75
CA VAL A 211 -13.25 -5.29 -14.88
C VAL A 211 -12.61 -4.07 -14.19
N PHE A 212 -12.34 -2.98 -14.90
CA PHE A 212 -11.79 -1.76 -14.30
C PHE A 212 -12.75 -1.11 -13.30
N ALA A 213 -14.04 -1.01 -13.65
CA ALA A 213 -15.05 -0.44 -12.77
C ALA A 213 -15.23 -1.27 -11.49
N SER A 214 -15.34 -2.60 -11.62
CA SER A 214 -15.44 -3.50 -10.46
C SER A 214 -14.18 -3.48 -9.60
N SER A 215 -13.00 -3.36 -10.21
CA SER A 215 -11.72 -3.21 -9.49
C SER A 215 -11.66 -1.91 -8.70
N ALA A 216 -12.15 -0.79 -9.24
CA ALA A 216 -12.23 0.48 -8.53
C ALA A 216 -13.18 0.40 -7.32
N VAL A 217 -14.33 -0.26 -7.48
CA VAL A 217 -15.28 -0.51 -6.37
C VAL A 217 -14.66 -1.40 -5.31
N LEU A 218 -13.99 -2.49 -5.70
CA LEU A 218 -13.33 -3.41 -4.79
C LEU A 218 -12.20 -2.72 -4.01
N MET A 219 -11.42 -1.85 -4.67
CA MET A 219 -10.38 -1.06 -4.01
C MET A 219 -10.97 -0.07 -3.00
N ALA A 220 -12.06 0.62 -3.35
CA ALA A 220 -12.75 1.51 -2.41
C ALA A 220 -13.33 0.73 -1.22
N TRP A 221 -13.85 -0.47 -1.48
CA TRP A 221 -14.30 -1.40 -0.45
C TRP A 221 -13.15 -1.85 0.47
N ASN A 222 -11.97 -2.14 -0.07
CA ASN A 222 -10.78 -2.45 0.72
C ASN A 222 -10.44 -1.32 1.70
N THR A 223 -10.54 -0.06 1.29
CA THR A 223 -10.36 1.09 2.21
C THR A 223 -11.36 1.07 3.36
N VAL A 224 -12.63 0.75 3.10
CA VAL A 224 -13.67 0.63 4.14
C VAL A 224 -13.32 -0.50 5.11
N VAL A 225 -12.96 -1.67 4.60
CA VAL A 225 -12.56 -2.84 5.40
C VAL A 225 -11.32 -2.52 6.23
N LEU A 226 -10.31 -1.86 5.66
CA LEU A 226 -9.10 -1.46 6.37
C LEU A 226 -9.39 -0.48 7.50
N LYS A 227 -10.27 0.51 7.28
CA LYS A 227 -10.71 1.43 8.34
C LYS A 227 -11.49 0.70 9.44
N TRP A 228 -12.37 -0.23 9.08
CA TRP A 228 -13.09 -1.06 10.03
C TRP A 228 -12.13 -1.92 10.86
N LEU A 229 -11.18 -2.60 10.21
CA LEU A 229 -10.19 -3.45 10.85
C LEU A 229 -9.28 -2.63 11.77
N TYR A 230 -8.82 -1.47 11.31
CA TYR A 230 -8.12 -0.51 12.15
C TYR A 230 -8.96 -0.17 13.38
N GLY A 231 -10.23 0.22 13.22
CA GLY A 231 -11.12 0.52 14.35
C GLY A 231 -11.34 -0.65 15.32
N ARG A 232 -11.34 -1.89 14.83
CA ARG A 232 -11.45 -3.10 15.67
C ARG A 232 -10.19 -3.38 16.47
N VAL A 233 -9.03 -3.12 15.87
CA VAL A 233 -7.72 -3.33 16.49
C VAL A 233 -7.38 -2.15 17.42
N ASN A 234 -7.56 -0.93 16.98
CA ASN A 234 -7.06 0.30 17.62
C ASN A 234 -8.13 1.09 18.39
N GLY A 235 -9.41 0.72 18.25
CA GLY A 235 -10.54 1.50 18.76
C GLY A 235 -11.02 2.56 17.77
N VAL A 236 -12.19 3.14 18.07
CA VAL A 236 -12.79 4.22 17.27
C VAL A 236 -12.81 5.49 18.13
N GLU A 237 -12.38 6.61 17.55
CA GLU A 237 -12.47 7.91 18.22
C GLU A 237 -13.93 8.21 18.55
N GLY A 238 -14.21 8.43 19.84
CA GLY A 238 -15.57 8.65 20.35
C GLY A 238 -16.15 7.55 21.26
N ARG A 239 -15.45 6.42 21.49
CA ARG A 239 -15.90 5.39 22.46
C ARG A 239 -15.32 5.51 23.88
N SER A 240 -14.69 6.65 24.21
CA SER A 240 -14.21 6.98 25.56
C SER A 240 -14.79 8.32 26.03
N ARG A 241 -16.10 8.32 26.30
CA ARG A 241 -16.72 9.24 27.29
C ARG A 241 -18.07 8.72 27.77
N GLY A 242 -18.12 7.46 28.20
CA GLY A 242 -19.30 6.89 28.85
C GLY A 242 -18.97 5.55 29.51
N LYS A 243 -18.94 5.56 30.85
CA LYS A 243 -18.66 4.43 31.78
C LYS A 243 -17.16 4.14 31.89
N ARG A 244 -16.48 4.30 33.03
CA ARG A 244 -16.87 4.29 34.45
C ARG A 244 -16.17 5.41 35.20
#